data_AF-A0AAF1BWV2-F1
#
_entry.id   AF-A0AAF1BWV2-F1
#
_cell.length_a   1.000
_cell.length_b   1.000
_cell.length_c   1.000
_cell.angle_alpha   90.00
_cell.angle_beta   90.00
_cell.angle_gamma   90.00
#
_symmetry.space_group_name_H-M   'P 1'
#
loop_
_entity.id
_entity.type
_entity.pdbx_description
1 polymer ?
#
loop_
_entity_poly.entity_id
_entity_poly.type
_entity_poly.pdbx_seq_one_letter_code
_entity_poly.pdbx_strand_id
1 'polypeptide(L)'
;MGDLRNRCNAWLRSRPADCPARAEVERTLKRLTGPLRVAVTSPVAALEVPLSGAVRVRCAWPLTCPSIDVGILVTPQVTGRMRARIAAGPCPIYSCATAAEVQAIVDAVDVRAVRERLLAVQLAHVARRFPQAGVPSSPRPLTAAPRPRVCVVGRNTAGVLEELRRACDVVEGPDKAADVCVAVAGPAGWLPGDAEILTQSFAAVGRLVVTAPPPPGLDPLVVTARGELSQTVLRACRRPPAAPLPTVQASHASLAVRTLHPRRRVWQEQLLLSVVVAVGLSRVLPVLLAAAVAGALFVLRRRARRELPGRAWVENLVRG
;
A
#
# COMPACT_ATOMS: atom_id res chain seq x y z
N MET A 1 -1.00 16.39 17.47
CA MET A 1 -0.22 15.18 17.77
C MET A 1 0.16 15.20 19.24
N GLY A 2 -0.82 15.08 20.13
CA GLY A 2 -0.66 15.32 21.56
C GLY A 2 -0.32 14.05 22.35
N ASP A 3 -1.34 13.30 22.72
CA ASP A 3 -1.23 12.18 23.66
C ASP A 3 -0.33 11.02 23.16
N LEU A 4 -0.56 10.54 21.92
CA LEU A 4 0.24 9.43 21.37
C LEU A 4 1.73 9.81 21.23
N ARG A 5 2.02 11.06 20.87
CA ARG A 5 3.40 11.57 20.78
C ARG A 5 4.07 11.59 22.15
N ASN A 6 3.35 12.03 23.18
CA ASN A 6 3.86 12.06 24.54
C ASN A 6 4.18 10.64 25.05
N ARG A 7 3.29 9.68 24.80
CA ARG A 7 3.54 8.26 25.11
C ARG A 7 4.75 7.70 24.36
N CYS A 8 4.92 8.03 23.08
CA CYS A 8 6.11 7.65 22.33
C CYS A 8 7.39 8.25 22.91
N ASN A 9 7.38 9.53 23.27
CA ASN A 9 8.53 10.20 23.86
C ASN A 9 8.91 9.58 25.21
N ALA A 10 7.92 9.27 26.07
CA ALA A 10 8.16 8.57 27.33
C ALA A 10 8.74 7.17 27.10
N TRP A 11 8.17 6.42 26.14
CA TRP A 11 8.69 5.10 25.76
C TRP A 11 10.14 5.18 25.25
N LEU A 12 10.46 6.14 24.38
CA LEU A 12 11.81 6.35 23.85
C LEU A 12 12.83 6.57 24.97
N ARG A 13 12.50 7.38 25.99
CA ARG A 13 13.39 7.61 27.16
C ARG A 13 13.66 6.33 27.96
N SER A 14 12.72 5.39 27.98
CA SER A 14 12.84 4.12 28.71
C SER A 14 13.64 3.03 27.96
N ARG A 15 13.97 3.25 26.67
CA ARG A 15 14.63 2.23 25.84
C ARG A 15 16.12 2.52 25.66
N PRO A 16 16.98 1.48 25.65
CA PRO A 16 18.39 1.62 25.28
C PRO A 16 18.61 2.25 23.90
N ALA A 17 19.73 2.96 23.70
CA ALA A 17 20.04 3.65 22.45
C ALA A 17 20.31 2.69 21.26
N ASP A 18 20.75 1.47 21.55
CA ASP A 18 21.02 0.40 20.59
C ASP A 18 19.76 -0.38 20.16
N CYS A 19 18.59 -0.08 20.76
CA CYS A 19 17.34 -0.73 20.40
C CYS A 19 16.90 -0.38 18.95
N PRO A 20 16.75 -1.36 18.06
CA PRO A 20 16.36 -1.11 16.66
C PRO A 20 14.94 -0.53 16.54
N ALA A 21 14.03 -0.93 17.42
CA ALA A 21 12.67 -0.38 17.47
C ALA A 21 12.69 1.10 17.88
N ARG A 22 13.58 1.49 18.81
CA ARG A 22 13.78 2.88 19.22
C ARG A 22 14.18 3.74 18.02
N ALA A 23 15.18 3.31 17.25
CA ALA A 23 15.64 4.01 16.06
C ALA A 23 14.54 4.17 14.98
N GLU A 24 13.63 3.20 14.83
CA GLU A 24 12.49 3.31 13.91
C GLU A 24 11.43 4.32 14.38
N VAL A 25 11.14 4.36 15.68
CA VAL A 25 10.21 5.33 16.26
C VAL A 25 10.78 6.75 16.20
N GLU A 26 12.06 6.94 16.52
CA GLU A 26 12.74 8.25 16.40
C GLU A 26 12.72 8.78 14.97
N ARG A 27 13.05 7.93 13.98
CA ARG A 27 12.95 8.28 12.56
C ARG A 27 11.53 8.66 12.15
N THR A 28 10.53 7.94 12.65
CA THR A 28 9.12 8.23 12.39
C THR A 28 8.70 9.57 12.96
N LEU A 29 9.06 9.86 14.22
CA LEU A 29 8.74 11.14 14.85
C LEU A 29 9.43 12.31 14.12
N LYS A 30 10.73 12.21 13.86
CA LYS A 30 11.49 13.23 13.12
C LYS A 30 10.88 13.54 11.75
N ARG A 31 10.43 12.48 11.05
CA ARG A 31 9.76 12.61 9.76
C ARG A 31 8.42 13.34 9.87
N LEU A 32 7.62 13.02 10.89
CA LEU A 32 6.29 13.62 11.08
C LEU A 32 6.32 15.04 11.69
N THR A 33 7.47 15.51 12.20
CA THR A 33 7.63 16.90 12.66
C THR A 33 8.03 17.88 11.56
N GLY A 34 8.46 17.40 10.38
CA GLY A 34 8.82 18.24 9.25
C GLY A 34 7.62 18.92 8.56
N PRO A 35 7.82 19.59 7.41
CA PRO A 35 6.71 20.12 6.62
C PRO A 35 5.77 19.00 6.13
N LEU A 36 4.50 19.34 5.90
CA LEU A 36 3.51 18.37 5.40
C LEU A 36 3.90 17.90 4.00
N ARG A 37 3.94 16.58 3.78
CA ARG A 37 4.30 16.00 2.47
C ARG A 37 3.06 15.56 1.71
N VAL A 38 2.77 16.26 0.62
CA VAL A 38 1.54 16.09 -0.16
C VAL A 38 1.84 15.51 -1.53
N ALA A 39 1.15 14.44 -1.91
CA ALA A 39 1.19 13.92 -3.28
C ALA A 39 -0.13 14.21 -3.99
N VAL A 40 -0.05 14.85 -5.14
CA VAL A 40 -1.20 15.14 -6.00
C VAL A 40 -1.10 14.28 -7.25
N THR A 41 -2.15 13.53 -7.56
CA THR A 41 -2.15 12.58 -8.68
C THR A 41 -3.52 12.56 -9.35
N SER A 42 -3.55 12.24 -10.63
CA SER A 42 -4.73 11.74 -11.34
C SER A 42 -4.65 10.20 -11.43
N PRO A 43 -5.69 9.54 -11.96
CA PRO A 43 -5.64 8.10 -12.23
C PRO A 43 -4.53 7.68 -13.21
N VAL A 44 -4.04 8.60 -14.04
CA VAL A 44 -3.08 8.32 -15.12
C VAL A 44 -1.67 8.81 -14.83
N ALA A 45 -1.50 9.85 -14.00
CA ALA A 45 -0.20 10.46 -13.77
C ALA A 45 -0.11 11.21 -12.44
N ALA A 46 1.11 11.38 -11.93
CA ALA A 46 1.39 12.37 -10.89
C ALA A 46 1.20 13.79 -11.46
N LEU A 47 0.63 14.70 -10.68
CA LEU A 47 0.33 16.07 -11.11
C LEU A 47 1.29 17.07 -10.45
N GLU A 48 1.77 18.01 -11.26
CA GLU A 48 2.68 19.07 -10.83
C GLU A 48 1.88 20.33 -10.46
N VAL A 49 1.14 20.26 -9.35
CA VAL A 49 0.36 21.39 -8.82
C VAL A 49 1.24 22.21 -7.86
N PRO A 50 1.25 23.55 -7.93
CA PRO A 50 1.93 24.39 -6.93
C PRO A 50 1.21 24.28 -5.59
N LEU A 51 1.98 24.15 -4.50
CA LEU A 51 1.46 24.02 -3.14
C LEU A 51 2.14 25.02 -2.22
N SER A 52 1.36 25.77 -1.47
CA SER A 52 1.84 26.66 -0.41
C SER A 52 1.85 25.93 0.94
N GLY A 53 2.92 26.10 1.72
CA GLY A 53 3.01 25.54 3.08
C GLY A 53 3.22 24.02 3.17
N ALA A 54 3.39 23.32 2.04
CA ALA A 54 3.61 21.88 1.97
C ALA A 54 4.76 21.53 1.02
N VAL A 55 5.40 20.38 1.27
CA VAL A 55 6.37 19.79 0.36
C VAL A 55 5.67 18.83 -0.58
N ARG A 56 5.80 19.08 -1.88
CA ARG A 56 5.26 18.17 -2.89
C ARG A 56 6.07 16.88 -2.97
N VAL A 57 5.38 15.75 -3.06
CA VAL A 57 5.96 14.43 -3.31
C VAL A 57 5.38 13.88 -4.61
N ARG A 58 6.24 13.68 -5.60
CA ARG A 58 5.84 13.05 -6.86
C ARG A 58 5.58 11.56 -6.64
N CYS A 59 4.34 11.13 -6.81
CA CYS A 59 3.93 9.73 -6.74
C CYS A 59 2.68 9.53 -7.61
N ALA A 60 2.69 8.53 -8.48
CA ALA A 60 1.55 8.22 -9.33
C ALA A 60 0.51 7.39 -8.57
N TRP A 61 -0.73 7.40 -9.06
CA TRP A 61 -1.78 6.52 -8.59
C TRP A 61 -1.46 5.04 -8.90
N PRO A 62 -1.63 4.09 -7.96
CA PRO A 62 -2.09 4.26 -6.59
C PRO A 62 -1.00 4.78 -5.64
N LEU A 63 -1.38 5.72 -4.76
CA LEU A 63 -0.50 6.36 -3.78
C LEU A 63 -0.02 5.40 -2.69
N THR A 64 1.06 4.68 -2.99
CA THR A 64 1.67 3.65 -2.12
C THR A 64 3.00 4.10 -1.53
N CYS A 65 3.51 5.28 -1.93
CA CYS A 65 4.79 5.80 -1.49
C CYS A 65 4.78 6.10 0.02
N PRO A 66 5.74 5.59 0.83
CA PRO A 66 5.78 5.78 2.28
C PRO A 66 6.21 7.20 2.71
N SER A 67 6.64 8.02 1.76
CA SER A 67 7.06 9.41 1.95
C SER A 67 5.88 10.40 1.98
N ILE A 68 4.66 9.94 1.72
CA ILE A 68 3.46 10.77 1.64
C ILE A 68 2.80 10.87 3.03
N ASP A 69 2.44 12.09 3.43
CA ASP A 69 1.58 12.33 4.59
C ASP A 69 0.11 12.42 4.17
N VAL A 70 -0.17 13.09 3.04
CA VAL A 70 -1.52 13.25 2.47
C VAL A 70 -1.50 13.02 0.97
N GLY A 71 -2.44 12.23 0.48
CA GLY A 71 -2.70 12.06 -0.95
C GLY A 71 -3.91 12.88 -1.42
N ILE A 72 -3.84 13.43 -2.62
CA ILE A 72 -4.97 14.08 -3.30
C ILE A 72 -5.12 13.45 -4.69
N LEU A 73 -6.27 12.78 -4.91
CA LEU A 73 -6.64 12.20 -6.19
C LEU A 73 -7.56 13.18 -6.95
N VAL A 74 -7.04 13.78 -8.00
CA VAL A 74 -7.79 14.66 -8.91
C VAL A 74 -8.48 13.80 -9.96
N THR A 75 -9.80 13.67 -9.87
CA THR A 75 -10.61 12.94 -10.83
C THR A 75 -12.06 13.40 -10.77
N PRO A 76 -12.75 13.58 -11.91
CA PRO A 76 -14.16 13.99 -11.92
C PRO A 76 -15.08 12.96 -11.26
N GLN A 77 -14.69 11.68 -11.24
CA GLN A 77 -15.50 10.61 -10.66
C GLN A 77 -14.62 9.57 -9.94
N VAL A 78 -14.90 9.37 -8.65
CA VAL A 78 -14.21 8.34 -7.85
C VAL A 78 -14.91 6.98 -8.03
N THR A 79 -14.25 6.07 -8.73
CA THR A 79 -14.73 4.69 -8.93
C THR A 79 -14.72 3.88 -7.63
N GLY A 80 -15.46 2.77 -7.57
CA GLY A 80 -15.43 1.86 -6.41
C GLY A 80 -14.04 1.26 -6.15
N ARG A 81 -13.27 1.00 -7.22
CA ARG A 81 -11.86 0.59 -7.09
C ARG A 81 -11.02 1.67 -6.43
N MET A 82 -11.24 2.93 -6.80
CA MET A 82 -10.54 4.07 -6.19
C MET A 82 -10.96 4.26 -4.74
N ARG A 83 -12.26 4.21 -4.41
CA ARG A 83 -12.74 4.30 -3.02
C ARG A 83 -12.18 3.18 -2.15
N ALA A 84 -12.14 1.94 -2.64
CA ALA A 84 -11.52 0.83 -1.92
C ALA A 84 -10.04 1.11 -1.63
N ARG A 85 -9.31 1.69 -2.59
CA ARG A 85 -7.91 2.06 -2.41
C ARG A 85 -7.72 3.24 -1.46
N ILE A 86 -8.60 4.25 -1.52
CA ILE A 86 -8.63 5.39 -0.59
C ILE A 86 -8.84 4.90 0.84
N ALA A 87 -9.82 4.03 1.06
CA ALA A 87 -10.12 3.47 2.37
C ALA A 87 -8.97 2.60 2.92
N ALA A 88 -8.30 1.83 2.06
CA ALA A 88 -7.18 0.98 2.42
C ALA A 88 -5.81 1.69 2.46
N GLY A 89 -5.74 2.95 2.04
CA GLY A 89 -4.50 3.70 1.87
C GLY A 89 -3.68 3.83 3.16
N PRO A 90 -2.33 3.81 3.07
CA PRO A 90 -1.46 3.97 4.24
C PRO A 90 -1.54 5.38 4.83
N CYS A 91 -1.91 6.37 4.02
CA CYS A 91 -2.18 7.74 4.40
C CYS A 91 -3.65 8.11 4.10
N PRO A 92 -4.17 9.20 4.69
CA PRO A 92 -5.40 9.84 4.23
C PRO A 92 -5.27 10.23 2.75
N ILE A 93 -6.30 9.89 1.96
CA ILE A 93 -6.40 10.28 0.55
C ILE A 93 -7.71 11.03 0.38
N TYR A 94 -7.62 12.25 -0.12
CA TYR A 94 -8.75 13.10 -0.48
C TYR A 94 -8.96 13.05 -2.00
N SER A 95 -10.15 13.42 -2.46
CA SER A 95 -10.45 13.50 -3.89
C SER A 95 -11.14 14.80 -4.22
N CYS A 96 -10.80 15.38 -5.37
CA CYS A 96 -11.44 16.56 -5.95
C CYS A 96 -11.65 16.36 -7.45
N ALA A 97 -12.58 17.10 -8.03
CA ALA A 97 -12.85 17.01 -9.47
C ALA A 97 -11.74 17.68 -10.28
N THR A 98 -11.24 18.82 -9.79
CA THR A 98 -10.30 19.67 -10.51
C THR A 98 -9.02 19.96 -9.72
N ALA A 99 -7.95 20.33 -10.43
CA ALA A 99 -6.68 20.71 -9.81
C ALA A 99 -6.76 22.05 -9.06
N ALA A 100 -7.74 22.91 -9.37
CA ALA A 100 -7.94 24.20 -8.72
C ALA A 100 -8.36 24.06 -7.25
N GLU A 101 -9.07 22.98 -6.90
CA GLU A 101 -9.52 22.68 -5.53
C GLU A 101 -8.40 22.17 -4.61
N VAL A 102 -7.24 21.83 -5.17
CA VAL A 102 -6.16 21.13 -4.44
C VAL A 102 -5.65 21.97 -3.27
N GLN A 103 -5.40 23.27 -3.45
CA GLN A 103 -4.87 24.12 -2.39
C GLN A 103 -5.89 24.27 -1.25
N ALA A 104 -7.17 24.47 -1.57
CA ALA A 104 -8.23 24.55 -0.58
C ALA A 104 -8.33 23.28 0.28
N ILE A 105 -8.13 22.10 -0.33
CA ILE A 105 -8.05 20.84 0.40
C ILE A 105 -6.85 20.84 1.34
N VAL A 106 -5.66 21.21 0.85
CA VAL A 106 -4.44 21.25 1.67
C VAL A 106 -4.60 22.16 2.88
N ASP A 107 -5.21 23.33 2.70
CA ASP A 107 -5.44 24.31 3.77
C ASP A 107 -6.46 23.79 4.81
N ALA A 108 -7.43 22.99 4.37
CA ALA A 108 -8.45 22.39 5.24
C ALA A 108 -7.99 21.11 5.98
N VAL A 109 -6.81 20.56 5.66
CA VAL A 109 -6.32 19.34 6.29
C VAL A 109 -6.03 19.57 7.78
N ASP A 110 -6.65 18.75 8.64
CA ASP A 110 -6.21 18.63 10.03
C ASP A 110 -4.87 17.88 10.09
N VAL A 111 -3.78 18.65 9.99
CA VAL A 111 -2.40 18.15 10.04
C VAL A 111 -2.13 17.36 11.33
N ARG A 112 -2.78 17.73 12.44
CA ARG A 112 -2.64 17.02 13.71
C ARG A 112 -3.25 15.61 13.60
N ALA A 113 -4.48 15.49 13.10
CA ALA A 113 -5.15 14.19 12.95
C ALA A 113 -4.42 13.29 11.94
N VAL A 114 -3.98 13.83 10.80
CA VAL A 114 -3.19 13.10 9.80
C VAL A 114 -1.95 12.51 10.44
N ARG A 115 -1.19 13.33 11.16
CA ARG A 115 0.06 12.91 11.80
C ARG A 115 -0.15 11.89 12.92
N GLU A 116 -1.20 12.02 13.70
CA GLU A 116 -1.58 11.04 14.73
C GLU A 116 -1.91 9.67 14.10
N ARG A 117 -2.69 9.67 13.01
CA ARG A 117 -2.99 8.45 12.24
C ARG A 117 -1.72 7.81 11.67
N LEU A 118 -0.86 8.59 11.01
CA LEU A 118 0.39 8.08 10.44
C LEU A 118 1.32 7.51 11.51
N LEU A 119 1.44 8.21 12.65
CA LEU A 119 2.19 7.71 13.79
C LEU A 119 1.63 6.36 14.27
N ALA A 120 0.31 6.25 14.48
CA ALA A 120 -0.34 5.02 14.90
C ALA A 120 -0.10 3.84 13.92
N VAL A 121 -0.23 4.08 12.61
CA VAL A 121 0.04 3.06 11.58
C VAL A 121 1.48 2.57 11.63
N GLN A 122 2.43 3.49 11.79
CA GLN A 122 3.85 3.17 11.84
C GLN A 122 4.22 2.44 13.13
N LEU A 123 3.70 2.87 14.29
CA LEU A 123 3.89 2.15 15.55
C LEU A 123 3.33 0.73 15.49
N ALA A 124 2.16 0.54 14.88
CA ALA A 124 1.60 -0.79 14.67
C ALA A 124 2.49 -1.66 13.77
N HIS A 125 3.15 -1.06 12.76
CA HIS A 125 4.14 -1.78 11.95
C HIS A 125 5.39 -2.15 12.76
N VAL A 126 5.95 -1.20 13.53
CA VAL A 126 7.11 -1.45 14.39
C VAL A 126 6.79 -2.51 15.44
N ALA A 127 5.62 -2.48 16.07
CA ALA A 127 5.17 -3.46 17.04
C ALA A 127 5.08 -4.87 16.43
N ARG A 128 4.55 -5.02 15.21
CA ARG A 128 4.54 -6.31 14.49
C ARG A 128 5.94 -6.80 14.17
N ARG A 129 6.86 -5.89 13.83
CA ARG A 129 8.24 -6.23 13.47
C ARG A 129 9.12 -6.54 14.69
N PHE A 130 8.85 -5.90 15.82
CA PHE A 130 9.57 -6.07 17.09
C PHE A 130 8.57 -6.33 18.24
N PRO A 131 7.94 -7.51 18.31
CA PRO A 131 6.88 -7.80 19.28
C PRO A 131 7.31 -7.59 20.74
N GLN A 132 8.57 -7.88 21.06
CA GLN A 132 9.13 -7.79 22.41
C GLN A 132 9.47 -6.35 22.85
N ALA A 133 9.39 -5.37 21.94
CA ALA A 133 9.81 -4.00 22.24
C ALA A 133 8.78 -3.20 23.05
N GLY A 134 7.54 -3.69 23.20
CA GLY A 134 6.49 -3.03 23.97
C GLY A 134 6.14 -1.63 23.43
N VAL A 135 6.13 -1.46 22.11
CA VAL A 135 5.90 -0.17 21.44
C VAL A 135 4.48 0.33 21.76
N PRO A 136 4.30 1.62 22.09
CA PRO A 136 2.98 2.17 22.37
C PRO A 136 2.01 1.94 21.20
N SER A 137 0.84 1.38 21.50
CA SER A 137 -0.23 1.22 20.53
C SER A 137 -1.29 2.30 20.74
N SER A 138 -1.76 2.89 19.64
CA SER A 138 -3.04 3.59 19.64
C SER A 138 -4.14 2.57 19.32
N PRO A 139 -5.28 2.57 20.05
CA PRO A 139 -6.47 1.93 19.51
C PRO A 139 -6.74 2.57 18.15
N ARG A 140 -6.89 1.72 17.12
CA ARG A 140 -7.26 2.19 15.80
C ARG A 140 -8.65 2.81 15.94
N PRO A 141 -8.86 4.10 15.62
CA PRO A 141 -10.22 4.62 15.60
C PRO A 141 -11.01 3.78 14.59
N LEU A 142 -12.05 3.11 15.08
CA LEU A 142 -13.06 2.45 14.26
C LEU A 142 -13.93 3.55 13.66
N THR A 143 -13.42 4.27 12.66
CA THR A 143 -14.32 5.06 11.82
C THR A 143 -15.28 4.07 11.17
N ALA A 144 -16.58 4.24 11.44
CA ALA A 144 -17.62 3.44 10.80
C ALA A 144 -17.37 3.46 9.30
N ALA A 145 -17.16 2.28 8.72
CA ALA A 145 -16.96 2.18 7.29
C ALA A 145 -18.24 2.68 6.61
N PRO A 146 -18.13 3.53 5.57
CA PRO A 146 -19.31 3.96 4.82
C PRO A 146 -20.03 2.74 4.26
N ARG A 147 -21.36 2.84 4.11
CA ARG A 147 -22.17 1.78 3.51
C ARG A 147 -21.67 1.51 2.08
N PRO A 148 -21.47 0.25 1.68
CA PRO A 148 -21.00 -0.05 0.33
C PRO A 148 -22.03 0.35 -0.71
N ARG A 149 -21.55 0.83 -1.85
CA ARG A 149 -22.38 1.09 -3.04
C ARG A 149 -22.52 -0.18 -3.86
N VAL A 150 -23.75 -0.62 -4.11
CA VAL A 150 -24.03 -1.88 -4.80
C VAL A 150 -24.88 -1.60 -6.03
N CYS A 151 -24.49 -2.17 -7.18
CA CYS A 151 -25.36 -2.26 -8.34
C CYS A 151 -25.87 -3.70 -8.48
N VAL A 152 -27.09 -3.85 -8.98
CA VAL A 152 -27.73 -5.16 -9.16
C VAL A 152 -28.07 -5.34 -10.64
N VAL A 153 -27.67 -6.48 -11.21
CA VAL A 153 -27.91 -6.83 -12.62
C VAL A 153 -28.56 -8.20 -12.73
N GLY A 154 -29.13 -8.50 -13.89
CA GLY A 154 -29.76 -9.79 -14.16
C GLY A 154 -31.27 -9.76 -13.99
N ARG A 155 -31.84 -10.91 -13.62
CA ARG A 155 -33.29 -11.16 -13.64
C ARG A 155 -33.84 -11.25 -12.21
N ASN A 156 -35.12 -10.94 -12.02
CA ASN A 156 -35.80 -11.00 -10.72
C ASN A 156 -35.08 -10.23 -9.60
N THR A 157 -34.61 -9.02 -9.90
CA THR A 157 -33.78 -8.21 -8.99
C THR A 157 -34.56 -7.56 -7.84
N ALA A 158 -35.90 -7.51 -7.89
CA ALA A 158 -36.73 -6.79 -6.93
C ALA A 158 -36.48 -7.20 -5.47
N GLY A 159 -36.56 -8.51 -5.15
CA GLY A 159 -36.32 -9.00 -3.80
C GLY A 159 -34.88 -8.78 -3.31
N VAL A 160 -33.92 -8.91 -4.22
CA VAL A 160 -32.49 -8.65 -3.92
C VAL A 160 -32.25 -7.17 -3.62
N LEU A 161 -32.89 -6.26 -4.37
CA LEU A 161 -32.81 -4.83 -4.13
C LEU A 161 -33.39 -4.45 -2.77
N GLU A 162 -34.52 -5.04 -2.37
CA GLU A 162 -35.12 -4.81 -1.06
C GLU A 162 -34.23 -5.28 0.10
N GLU A 163 -33.65 -6.48 -0.01
CA GLU A 163 -32.69 -6.99 0.98
C GLU A 163 -31.48 -6.06 1.11
N LEU A 164 -30.87 -5.68 -0.01
CA LEU A 164 -29.62 -4.92 -0.03
C LEU A 164 -29.78 -3.47 0.44
N ARG A 165 -30.93 -2.82 0.20
CA ARG A 165 -31.21 -1.45 0.68
C ARG A 165 -31.10 -1.30 2.20
N ARG A 166 -31.28 -2.40 2.96
CA ARG A 166 -31.12 -2.40 4.43
C ARG A 166 -29.67 -2.28 4.89
N ALA A 167 -28.71 -2.73 4.09
CA ALA A 167 -27.29 -2.75 4.47
C ALA A 167 -26.36 -1.92 3.56
N CYS A 168 -26.82 -1.55 2.37
CA CYS A 168 -26.01 -0.95 1.31
C CYS A 168 -26.74 0.20 0.62
N ASP A 169 -25.96 1.04 -0.07
CA ASP A 169 -26.50 2.10 -0.91
C ASP A 169 -26.61 1.56 -2.33
N VAL A 170 -27.83 1.44 -2.85
CA VAL A 170 -28.06 0.91 -4.20
C VAL A 170 -27.83 2.03 -5.23
N VAL A 171 -27.00 1.74 -6.23
CA VAL A 171 -26.70 2.64 -7.34
C VAL A 171 -27.10 2.01 -8.67
N GLU A 172 -27.44 2.85 -9.65
CA GLU A 172 -27.64 2.40 -11.03
C GLU A 172 -26.34 1.78 -11.58
N GLY A 173 -26.47 0.79 -12.45
CA GLY A 173 -25.31 0.08 -12.97
C GLY A 173 -25.62 -1.19 -13.74
N PRO A 174 -24.58 -1.85 -14.27
CA PRO A 174 -23.22 -1.91 -13.71
C PRO A 174 -22.35 -0.71 -14.09
N ASP A 175 -22.09 0.20 -13.15
CA ASP A 175 -21.21 1.36 -13.33
C ASP A 175 -19.96 1.26 -12.42
N LYS A 176 -18.88 1.92 -12.85
CA LYS A 176 -17.63 2.12 -12.09
C LYS A 176 -17.88 2.81 -10.75
N ALA A 177 -19.02 3.46 -10.55
CA ALA A 177 -19.42 4.03 -9.27
C ALA A 177 -19.81 2.99 -8.20
N ALA A 178 -20.04 1.71 -8.53
CA ALA A 178 -20.35 0.66 -7.54
C ALA A 178 -19.07 0.08 -6.89
N ASP A 179 -19.16 -0.33 -5.62
CA ASP A 179 -18.09 -1.05 -4.91
C ASP A 179 -18.11 -2.55 -5.19
N VAL A 180 -19.28 -3.08 -5.52
CA VAL A 180 -19.54 -4.48 -5.88
C VAL A 180 -20.79 -4.55 -6.75
N CYS A 181 -20.76 -5.44 -7.75
CA CYS A 181 -21.92 -5.79 -8.54
C CYS A 181 -22.53 -7.10 -8.02
N VAL A 182 -23.85 -7.16 -7.89
CA VAL A 182 -24.59 -8.38 -7.57
C VAL A 182 -25.36 -8.79 -8.82
N ALA A 183 -25.04 -9.96 -9.35
CA ALA A 183 -25.76 -10.52 -10.47
C ALA A 183 -26.73 -11.60 -10.00
N VAL A 184 -27.98 -11.47 -10.44
CA VAL A 184 -29.10 -12.32 -10.04
C VAL A 184 -29.49 -13.22 -11.21
N ALA A 185 -29.34 -14.53 -11.00
CA ALA A 185 -29.81 -15.54 -11.95
C ALA A 185 -31.33 -15.69 -11.90
N GLY A 186 -31.93 -16.10 -13.03
CA GLY A 186 -33.33 -16.52 -13.04
C GLY A 186 -33.56 -17.86 -12.33
N PRO A 187 -34.81 -18.32 -12.18
CA PRO A 187 -35.13 -19.59 -11.52
C PRO A 187 -34.45 -20.81 -12.15
N ALA A 188 -34.27 -20.78 -13.48
CA ALA A 188 -33.56 -21.82 -14.24
C ALA A 188 -32.03 -21.63 -14.29
N GLY A 189 -31.49 -20.66 -13.54
CA GLY A 189 -30.07 -20.32 -13.56
C GLY A 189 -29.69 -19.31 -14.66
N TRP A 190 -28.41 -19.36 -15.05
CA TRP A 190 -27.81 -18.48 -16.05
C TRP A 190 -28.19 -18.90 -17.47
N LEU A 191 -28.51 -17.93 -18.32
CA LEU A 191 -28.68 -18.13 -19.75
C LEU A 191 -27.33 -17.92 -20.47
N PRO A 192 -27.17 -18.45 -21.70
CA PRO A 192 -25.94 -18.27 -22.48
C PRO A 192 -25.49 -16.81 -22.66
N GLY A 193 -26.44 -15.88 -22.79
CA GLY A 193 -26.15 -14.43 -22.90
C GLY A 193 -25.73 -13.75 -21.59
N ASP A 194 -25.95 -14.38 -20.44
CA ASP A 194 -25.62 -13.77 -19.14
C ASP A 194 -24.10 -13.71 -18.91
N ALA A 195 -23.33 -14.66 -19.48
CA ALA A 195 -21.89 -14.73 -19.28
C ALA A 195 -21.15 -13.45 -19.71
N GLU A 196 -21.61 -12.81 -20.80
CA GLU A 196 -21.05 -11.55 -21.27
C GLU A 196 -21.34 -10.41 -20.30
N ILE A 197 -22.59 -10.30 -19.82
CA ILE A 197 -23.02 -9.30 -18.82
C ILE A 197 -22.20 -9.45 -17.53
N LEU A 198 -21.99 -10.70 -17.07
CA LEU A 198 -21.18 -10.99 -15.88
C LEU A 198 -19.72 -10.57 -16.07
N THR A 199 -19.15 -10.86 -17.24
CA THR A 199 -17.76 -10.48 -17.58
C THR A 199 -17.60 -8.97 -17.63
N GLN A 200 -18.51 -8.26 -18.30
CA GLN A 200 -18.51 -6.80 -18.38
C GLN A 200 -18.70 -6.16 -16.99
N SER A 201 -19.62 -6.69 -16.19
CA SER A 201 -19.88 -6.23 -14.81
C SER A 201 -18.64 -6.40 -13.92
N PHE A 202 -17.98 -7.56 -14.01
CA PHE A 202 -16.74 -7.82 -13.29
C PHE A 202 -15.59 -6.92 -13.78
N ALA A 203 -15.46 -6.71 -15.09
CA ALA A 203 -14.45 -5.81 -15.65
C ALA A 203 -14.64 -4.36 -15.19
N ALA A 204 -15.89 -3.89 -15.10
CA ALA A 204 -16.23 -2.54 -14.66
C ALA A 204 -15.96 -2.32 -13.16
N VAL A 205 -16.43 -3.23 -12.31
CA VAL A 205 -16.42 -3.04 -10.83
C VAL A 205 -15.21 -3.69 -10.16
N GLY A 206 -14.73 -4.83 -10.67
CA GLY A 206 -13.67 -5.64 -10.08
C GLY A 206 -14.11 -6.48 -8.89
N ARG A 207 -15.40 -6.48 -8.55
CA ARG A 207 -16.01 -7.37 -7.56
C ARG A 207 -17.40 -7.75 -8.06
N LEU A 208 -17.64 -9.05 -8.16
CA LEU A 208 -18.90 -9.61 -8.60
C LEU A 208 -19.35 -10.69 -7.62
N VAL A 209 -20.59 -10.56 -7.16
CA VAL A 209 -21.29 -11.58 -6.38
C VAL A 209 -22.40 -12.16 -7.26
N VAL A 210 -22.47 -13.47 -7.38
CA VAL A 210 -23.46 -14.18 -8.20
C VAL A 210 -24.41 -14.98 -7.30
N THR A 211 -25.71 -14.99 -7.59
CA THR A 211 -26.71 -15.73 -6.78
C THR A 211 -26.82 -17.23 -7.13
N ALA A 212 -26.26 -17.64 -8.27
CA ALA A 212 -26.18 -19.04 -8.70
C ALA A 212 -24.74 -19.39 -9.11
N PRO A 213 -24.38 -20.70 -9.19
CA PRO A 213 -23.04 -21.12 -9.64
C PRO A 213 -22.66 -20.43 -10.97
N PRO A 214 -21.49 -19.79 -11.07
CA PRO A 214 -21.12 -19.01 -12.25
C PRO A 214 -21.01 -19.89 -13.49
N PRO A 215 -21.37 -19.38 -14.69
CA PRO A 215 -21.06 -20.06 -15.94
C PRO A 215 -19.53 -20.27 -16.09
N PRO A 216 -19.10 -21.29 -16.85
CA PRO A 216 -17.68 -21.55 -17.08
C PRO A 216 -17.00 -20.36 -17.76
N GLY A 217 -15.72 -20.13 -17.45
CA GLY A 217 -14.91 -19.08 -18.07
C GLY A 217 -14.92 -17.73 -17.33
N LEU A 218 -15.69 -17.58 -16.25
CA LEU A 218 -15.61 -16.40 -15.39
C LEU A 218 -14.37 -16.40 -14.48
N ASP A 219 -13.94 -15.20 -14.09
CA ASP A 219 -12.77 -14.99 -13.23
C ASP A 219 -12.93 -15.73 -11.88
N PRO A 220 -11.88 -16.40 -11.37
CA PRO A 220 -11.95 -17.14 -10.10
C PRO A 220 -12.23 -16.27 -8.87
N LEU A 221 -12.14 -14.94 -8.98
CA LEU A 221 -12.46 -14.00 -7.92
C LEU A 221 -13.96 -13.68 -7.82
N VAL A 222 -14.78 -14.16 -8.76
CA VAL A 222 -16.25 -14.07 -8.67
C VAL A 222 -16.74 -14.89 -7.48
N VAL A 223 -17.61 -14.30 -6.65
CA VAL A 223 -18.07 -14.91 -5.40
C VAL A 223 -19.51 -15.40 -5.57
N THR A 224 -19.76 -16.68 -5.36
CA THR A 224 -21.14 -17.18 -5.27
C THR A 224 -21.72 -16.93 -3.88
N ALA A 225 -22.91 -16.34 -3.82
CA ALA A 225 -23.65 -16.18 -2.57
C ALA A 225 -24.10 -17.56 -2.06
N ARG A 226 -23.58 -17.95 -0.89
CA ARG A 226 -23.95 -19.17 -0.17
C ARG A 226 -24.47 -18.75 1.19
N GLY A 227 -25.78 -18.53 1.30
CA GLY A 227 -26.44 -17.99 2.50
C GLY A 227 -26.92 -16.55 2.31
N GLU A 228 -26.92 -15.76 3.40
CA GLU A 228 -27.41 -14.38 3.38
C GLU A 228 -26.60 -13.51 2.39
N LEU A 229 -27.31 -12.88 1.45
CA LEU A 229 -26.71 -12.14 0.36
C LEU A 229 -26.07 -10.85 0.87
N SER A 230 -26.74 -10.14 1.78
CA SER A 230 -26.23 -8.94 2.44
C SER A 230 -24.83 -9.18 3.08
N GLN A 231 -24.66 -10.28 3.80
CA GLN A 231 -23.39 -10.65 4.43
C GLN A 231 -22.33 -11.01 3.40
N THR A 232 -22.72 -11.75 2.35
CA THR A 232 -21.80 -12.11 1.27
C THR A 232 -21.26 -10.87 0.59
N VAL A 233 -22.12 -9.90 0.28
CA VAL A 233 -21.78 -8.60 -0.29
C VAL A 233 -20.81 -7.84 0.62
N LEU A 234 -21.12 -7.72 1.92
CA LEU A 234 -20.24 -7.06 2.88
C LEU A 234 -18.87 -7.73 2.99
N ARG A 235 -18.81 -9.07 2.96
CA ARG A 235 -17.55 -9.83 2.94
C ARG A 235 -16.78 -9.59 1.65
N ALA A 236 -17.45 -9.56 0.50
CA ALA A 236 -16.83 -9.29 -0.79
C ALA A 236 -16.20 -7.88 -0.83
N CYS A 237 -16.88 -6.87 -0.27
CA CYS A 237 -16.35 -5.50 -0.16
C CYS A 237 -15.07 -5.38 0.67
N ARG A 238 -14.83 -6.31 1.61
CA ARG A 238 -13.58 -6.36 2.40
C ARG A 238 -12.38 -6.89 1.61
N ARG A 239 -12.62 -7.60 0.49
CA ARG A 239 -11.55 -8.08 -0.38
C ARG A 239 -11.08 -6.97 -1.32
N PRO A 240 -9.78 -6.89 -1.67
CA PRO A 240 -9.32 -5.99 -2.72
C PRO A 240 -10.11 -6.25 -4.01
N PRO A 241 -10.54 -5.20 -4.74
CA PRO A 241 -11.16 -5.41 -6.04
C PRO A 241 -10.11 -5.96 -7.01
N ALA A 242 -10.54 -6.87 -7.89
CA ALA A 242 -9.74 -7.26 -9.03
C ALA A 242 -9.39 -6.01 -9.84
N ALA A 243 -8.10 -5.77 -10.00
CA ALA A 243 -7.57 -4.72 -10.84
C ALA A 243 -6.99 -5.38 -12.09
N PRO A 244 -7.25 -4.87 -13.30
CA PRO A 244 -6.45 -5.27 -14.43
C PRO A 244 -4.98 -5.01 -14.08
N LEU A 245 -4.13 -6.00 -14.34
CA LEU A 245 -2.69 -5.83 -14.15
C LEU A 245 -2.26 -4.60 -14.96
N PRO A 246 -1.53 -3.64 -14.38
CA PRO A 246 -1.07 -2.51 -15.15
C PRO A 246 -0.26 -3.05 -16.33
N THR A 247 -0.53 -2.54 -17.53
CA THR A 247 0.28 -2.85 -18.72
C THR A 247 1.69 -2.40 -18.39
N VAL A 248 2.57 -3.34 -18.06
CA VAL A 248 3.92 -3.02 -17.67
C VAL A 248 4.63 -2.51 -18.92
N GLN A 249 4.81 -1.19 -19.02
CA GLN A 249 5.74 -0.64 -20.01
C GLN A 249 7.10 -1.29 -19.73
N ALA A 250 7.68 -1.96 -20.74
CA ALA A 250 8.87 -2.79 -20.61
C ALA A 250 10.07 -2.07 -19.93
N SER A 251 10.11 -0.74 -20.02
CA SER A 251 11.08 0.14 -19.36
C SER A 251 11.00 0.16 -17.82
N HIS A 252 9.82 -0.02 -17.23
CA HIS A 252 9.64 -0.02 -15.76
C HIS A 252 9.80 -1.41 -15.14
N ALA A 253 9.52 -2.48 -15.89
CA ALA A 253 9.75 -3.87 -15.45
C ALA A 253 11.24 -4.12 -15.15
N SER A 254 12.11 -3.60 -16.02
CA SER A 254 13.56 -3.76 -15.93
C SER A 254 14.17 -3.03 -14.72
N LEU A 255 13.58 -1.91 -14.28
CA LEU A 255 13.97 -1.20 -13.06
C LEU A 255 13.50 -1.91 -11.77
N ALA A 256 12.29 -2.48 -11.75
CA ALA A 256 11.79 -3.24 -10.61
C ALA A 256 12.55 -4.57 -10.40
N VAL A 257 12.88 -5.26 -11.49
CA VAL A 257 13.70 -6.48 -11.44
C VAL A 257 15.14 -6.17 -11.00
N ARG A 258 15.72 -5.05 -11.45
CA ARG A 258 17.06 -4.60 -11.01
C ARG A 258 17.14 -4.18 -9.54
N THR A 259 16.03 -3.77 -8.92
CA THR A 259 16.00 -3.37 -7.50
C THR A 259 15.74 -4.53 -6.53
N LEU A 260 15.15 -5.63 -7.02
CA LEU A 260 14.93 -6.84 -6.21
C LEU A 260 16.12 -7.83 -6.22
N HIS A 261 16.99 -7.79 -7.24
CA HIS A 261 18.14 -8.70 -7.35
C HIS A 261 19.49 -8.31 -6.70
N PRO A 262 19.79 -7.07 -6.26
CA PRO A 262 21.14 -6.73 -5.82
C PRO A 262 21.47 -7.34 -4.45
N ARG A 263 20.45 -7.66 -3.62
CA ARG A 263 20.69 -8.31 -2.32
C ARG A 263 20.96 -9.80 -2.40
N ARG A 264 20.46 -10.51 -3.42
CA ARG A 264 20.60 -11.97 -3.53
C ARG A 264 21.88 -12.37 -4.25
N ARG A 265 22.26 -11.64 -5.31
CA ARG A 265 23.49 -11.88 -6.08
C ARG A 265 24.77 -11.56 -5.31
N VAL A 266 24.78 -10.42 -4.59
CA VAL A 266 25.95 -10.02 -3.78
C VAL A 266 26.21 -11.01 -2.64
N TRP A 267 25.17 -11.61 -2.05
CA TRP A 267 25.33 -12.62 -1.00
C TRP A 267 25.88 -13.95 -1.54
N GLN A 268 25.44 -14.37 -2.73
CA GLN A 268 25.89 -15.61 -3.37
C GLN A 268 27.33 -15.49 -3.92
N GLU A 269 27.66 -14.37 -4.56
CA GLU A 269 29.02 -14.09 -5.06
C GLU A 269 30.01 -13.92 -3.88
N GLN A 270 29.58 -13.34 -2.75
CA GLN A 270 30.42 -13.22 -1.56
C GLN A 270 30.66 -14.56 -0.85
N LEU A 271 29.68 -15.46 -0.81
CA LEU A 271 29.84 -16.82 -0.29
C LEU A 271 30.78 -17.65 -1.17
N LEU A 272 30.63 -17.56 -2.49
CA LEU A 272 31.51 -18.27 -3.43
C LEU A 272 32.97 -17.78 -3.33
N LEU A 273 33.20 -16.46 -3.28
CA LEU A 273 34.54 -15.92 -3.11
C LEU A 273 35.17 -16.26 -1.76
N SER A 274 34.39 -16.28 -0.68
CA SER A 274 34.92 -16.65 0.64
C SER A 274 35.21 -18.15 0.76
N VAL A 275 34.42 -19.01 0.12
CA VAL A 275 34.71 -20.45 0.04
C VAL A 275 35.92 -20.73 -0.85
N VAL A 276 36.05 -20.09 -2.02
CA VAL A 276 37.20 -20.27 -2.92
C VAL A 276 38.49 -19.74 -2.28
N VAL A 277 38.44 -18.61 -1.58
CA VAL A 277 39.61 -18.07 -0.86
C VAL A 277 39.97 -18.94 0.35
N ALA A 278 38.99 -19.48 1.08
CA ALA A 278 39.25 -20.40 2.20
C ALA A 278 39.84 -21.74 1.75
N VAL A 279 39.34 -22.30 0.64
CA VAL A 279 39.83 -23.57 0.05
C VAL A 279 41.18 -23.38 -0.66
N GLY A 280 41.43 -22.20 -1.23
CA GLY A 280 42.73 -21.84 -1.82
C GLY A 280 43.81 -21.60 -0.77
N LEU A 281 43.47 -20.90 0.33
CA LEU A 281 44.41 -20.62 1.43
C LEU A 281 44.72 -21.84 2.30
N SER A 282 43.76 -22.79 2.45
CA SER A 282 43.99 -24.02 3.22
C SER A 282 44.98 -24.98 2.58
N ARG A 283 45.32 -24.80 1.29
CA ARG A 283 46.31 -25.61 0.58
C ARG A 283 47.73 -25.06 0.64
N VAL A 284 47.92 -23.81 1.10
CA VAL A 284 49.23 -23.13 1.01
C VAL A 284 49.70 -22.55 2.35
N LEU A 285 48.83 -22.40 3.35
CA LEU A 285 49.21 -21.85 4.67
C LEU A 285 48.75 -22.72 5.85
N PRO A 286 49.54 -22.78 6.95
CA PRO A 286 49.10 -23.43 8.18
C PRO A 286 47.78 -22.80 8.65
N VAL A 287 46.82 -23.65 9.02
CA VAL A 287 45.40 -23.31 9.31
C VAL A 287 45.24 -22.10 10.24
N LEU A 288 46.17 -21.90 11.18
CA LEU A 288 46.16 -20.78 12.12
C LEU A 288 46.42 -19.41 11.45
N LEU A 289 47.30 -19.35 10.44
CA LEU A 289 47.60 -18.10 9.73
C LEU A 289 46.45 -17.71 8.79
N ALA A 290 45.79 -18.68 8.17
CA ALA A 290 44.62 -18.46 7.32
C ALA A 290 43.43 -17.90 8.13
N ALA A 291 43.19 -18.43 9.34
CA ALA A 291 42.16 -17.92 10.24
C ALA A 291 42.46 -16.49 10.72
N ALA A 292 43.73 -16.17 11.01
CA ALA A 292 44.15 -14.83 11.42
C ALA A 292 43.97 -13.80 10.30
N VAL A 293 44.33 -14.13 9.05
CA VAL A 293 44.17 -13.24 7.89
C VAL A 293 42.70 -13.03 7.54
N ALA A 294 41.87 -14.08 7.61
CA ALA A 294 40.42 -13.96 7.41
C ALA A 294 39.76 -13.08 8.49
N GLY A 295 40.17 -13.22 9.75
CA GLY A 295 39.73 -12.38 10.86
C GLY A 295 40.15 -10.91 10.68
N ALA A 296 41.40 -10.65 10.28
CA ALA A 296 41.92 -9.31 10.03
C ALA A 296 41.19 -8.60 8.86
N LEU A 297 40.95 -9.31 7.76
CA LEU A 297 40.20 -8.78 6.61
C LEU A 297 38.72 -8.50 6.96
N PHE A 298 38.12 -9.32 7.82
CA PHE A 298 36.76 -9.10 8.32
C PHE A 298 36.68 -7.83 9.19
N VAL A 299 37.65 -7.61 10.08
CA VAL A 299 37.71 -6.42 10.94
C VAL A 299 38.02 -5.15 10.13
N LEU A 300 38.96 -5.21 9.17
CA LEU A 300 39.27 -4.09 8.27
C LEU A 300 38.07 -3.71 7.40
N ARG A 301 37.32 -4.68 6.86
CA ARG A 301 36.08 -4.39 6.11
C ARG A 301 34.97 -3.84 6.99
N ARG A 302 34.89 -4.26 8.25
CA ARG A 302 33.91 -3.72 9.21
C ARG A 302 34.24 -2.27 9.59
N ARG A 303 35.52 -1.90 9.64
CA ARG A 303 36.00 -0.51 9.80
C ARG A 303 35.74 0.33 8.54
N ALA A 304 36.07 -0.17 7.35
CA ALA A 304 35.82 0.53 6.09
C ALA A 304 34.32 0.86 5.85
N ARG A 305 33.40 0.03 6.36
CA ARG A 305 31.96 0.33 6.33
C ARG A 305 31.51 1.38 7.35
N ARG A 306 32.27 1.60 8.42
CA ARG A 306 32.01 2.66 9.42
C ARG A 306 32.60 4.00 9.00
N GLU A 307 33.62 4.00 8.14
CA GLU A 307 34.33 5.20 7.68
C GLU A 307 33.92 5.70 6.29
N LEU A 308 32.92 5.09 5.63
CA LEU A 308 32.33 5.69 4.43
C LEU A 308 31.67 7.04 4.80
N PRO A 309 32.19 8.19 4.36
CA PRO A 309 31.54 9.46 4.57
C PRO A 309 30.28 9.47 3.70
N GLY A 310 29.12 9.43 4.36
CA GLY A 310 27.89 9.85 3.72
C GLY A 310 28.02 11.33 3.36
N ARG A 311 27.76 11.67 2.08
CA ARG A 311 27.67 13.01 1.44
C ARG A 311 28.85 13.36 0.52
N ALA A 312 28.82 12.85 -0.72
CA ALA A 312 29.53 13.45 -1.86
C ALA A 312 28.95 12.99 -3.22
N TRP A 313 27.62 12.85 -3.33
CA TRP A 313 26.97 12.41 -4.58
C TRP A 313 25.94 13.42 -5.13
N VAL A 314 25.90 14.64 -4.60
CA VAL A 314 24.92 15.68 -5.01
C VAL A 314 25.52 16.77 -5.91
N GLU A 315 26.84 16.85 -6.12
CA GLU A 315 27.42 17.98 -6.86
C GLU A 315 27.77 17.74 -8.34
N ASN A 316 27.63 16.53 -8.89
CA ASN A 316 27.98 16.27 -10.30
C ASN A 316 26.77 16.19 -11.27
N LEU A 317 25.61 16.73 -10.89
CA LEU A 317 24.44 16.85 -11.78
C LEU A 317 24.14 18.30 -12.21
N VAL A 318 25.02 19.25 -11.89
CA VAL A 318 24.97 20.63 -12.40
C VAL A 318 26.22 20.89 -13.24
N ARG A 319 26.30 20.20 -14.39
CA ARG A 319 27.05 20.58 -15.60
C ARG A 319 26.83 19.46 -16.62
N GLY A 320 25.86 19.69 -17.49
CA GLY A 320 25.38 18.81 -18.54
C GLY A 320 24.06 19.36 -19.04
#